data_AF-A0A2N3AXP7-F1
#
_entry.id   AF-A0A2N3AXP7-F1
#
_cell.length_a   1.000
_cell.length_b   1.000
_cell.length_c   1.000
_cell.angle_alpha   90.00
_cell.angle_beta   90.00
_cell.angle_gamma   90.00
#
_symmetry.space_group_name_H-M   'P 1'
#
loop_
_entity.id
_entity.type
_entity.pdbx_description
1 polymer ?
#
loop_
_entity_poly.entity_id
_entity_poly.type
_entity_poly.pdbx_seq_one_letter_code
_entity_poly.pdbx_strand_id
1 'polypeptide(L)'
;MTLADHLPILPVAIPALAAPFALLVMRRRRALGINISLVSCLAMLASAIALMARVSDGTILAYELGAWPAPFGIVLVADRLAAMMLVLAATLALIALLHAVVTRADRKGWHFHPLFQFQLMGLNGAFLTGDLFNLFVFFEVLLIASYGLMLHGQGPARLKAG
;
A
#
# COMPACT_ATOMS: atom_id res chain seq x y z
N MET A 1 17.91 -10.79 -14.78
CA MET A 1 16.74 -10.04 -14.29
C MET A 1 16.80 -8.65 -14.90
N THR A 2 15.78 -8.28 -15.66
CA THR A 2 15.61 -6.92 -16.18
C THR A 2 14.84 -6.08 -15.16
N LEU A 3 14.84 -4.75 -15.31
CA LEU A 3 14.02 -3.86 -14.46
C LEU A 3 12.52 -4.24 -14.48
N ALA A 4 12.04 -4.82 -15.58
CA ALA A 4 10.66 -5.28 -15.71
C ALA A 4 10.33 -6.50 -14.84
N ASP A 5 11.33 -7.30 -14.44
CA ASP A 5 11.11 -8.48 -13.59
C ASP A 5 10.82 -8.08 -12.13
N HIS A 6 11.21 -6.87 -11.73
CA HIS A 6 10.93 -6.29 -10.41
C HIS A 6 9.60 -5.53 -10.35
N LEU A 7 8.76 -5.63 -11.38
CA LEU A 7 7.48 -4.94 -11.39
C LEU A 7 6.52 -5.41 -10.27
N PRO A 8 6.42 -6.72 -9.92
CA PRO A 8 5.47 -7.20 -8.91
C PRO A 8 5.73 -6.66 -7.49
N ILE A 9 6.97 -6.27 -7.16
CA ILE A 9 7.29 -5.71 -5.83
C ILE A 9 6.88 -4.25 -5.68
N LEU A 10 6.76 -3.49 -6.79
CA LEU A 10 6.51 -2.04 -6.73
C LEU A 10 5.23 -1.65 -5.99
N PRO A 11 4.06 -2.30 -6.20
CA PRO A 11 2.83 -1.97 -5.49
C PRO A 11 2.94 -2.09 -3.96
N VAL A 12 3.87 -2.91 -3.45
CA VAL A 12 4.11 -3.08 -2.01
C VAL A 12 5.23 -2.14 -1.54
N ALA A 13 6.34 -2.06 -2.28
CA ALA A 13 7.51 -1.29 -1.88
C ALA A 13 7.28 0.23 -1.92
N ILE A 14 6.52 0.73 -2.90
CA ILE A 14 6.20 2.15 -3.04
C ILE A 14 5.53 2.69 -1.76
N PRO A 15 4.38 2.15 -1.31
CA PRO A 15 3.75 2.60 -0.07
C PRO A 15 4.58 2.28 1.18
N ALA A 16 5.28 1.14 1.21
CA ALA A 16 6.16 0.77 2.33
C ALA A 16 7.27 1.80 2.58
N LEU A 17 7.85 2.37 1.52
CA LEU A 17 8.85 3.42 1.61
C LEU A 17 8.20 4.80 1.85
N ALA A 18 7.08 5.10 1.19
CA ALA A 18 6.39 6.38 1.35
C ALA A 18 5.95 6.62 2.80
N ALA A 19 5.52 5.58 3.53
CA ALA A 19 5.05 5.68 4.92
C ALA A 19 6.08 6.31 5.89
N PRO A 20 7.30 5.76 6.07
CA PRO A 20 8.31 6.35 6.96
C PRO A 20 8.80 7.71 6.47
N PHE A 21 8.94 7.93 5.15
CA PHE A 21 9.34 9.25 4.64
C PHE A 21 8.28 10.32 4.93
N ALA A 22 7.00 10.01 4.72
CA ALA A 22 5.90 10.88 5.10
C ALA A 22 5.93 11.15 6.61
N LEU A 23 6.16 10.13 7.45
CA LEU A 23 6.21 10.27 8.91
C LEU A 23 7.31 11.23 9.37
N LEU A 24 8.53 11.07 8.85
CA LEU A 24 9.68 11.89 9.21
C LEU A 24 9.50 13.36 8.80
N VAL A 25 8.94 13.57 7.61
CA VAL A 25 8.82 14.90 6.99
C VAL A 25 7.61 15.68 7.52
N MET A 26 6.49 15.00 7.79
CA MET A 26 5.22 15.65 8.16
C MET A 26 5.33 16.50 9.42
N ARG A 27 6.20 16.14 10.37
CA ARG A 27 6.42 16.91 11.60
C ARG A 27 6.89 18.35 11.33
N ARG A 28 7.65 18.57 10.24
CA ARG A 28 8.21 19.89 9.90
C ARG A 28 7.57 20.52 8.67
N ARG A 29 7.21 19.71 7.67
CA ARG A 29 6.72 20.17 6.35
C ARG A 29 5.54 19.34 5.91
N ARG A 30 4.35 19.66 6.43
CA ARG A 30 3.12 18.92 6.12
C ARG A 30 2.82 18.83 4.61
N ALA A 31 3.00 19.92 3.87
CA ALA A 31 2.78 19.94 2.42
C ALA A 31 3.66 18.89 1.70
N LEU A 32 4.90 18.70 2.14
CA LEU A 32 5.80 17.71 1.55
C LEU A 32 5.33 16.28 1.87
N GLY A 33 4.81 16.02 3.08
CA GLY A 33 4.21 14.73 3.42
C GLY A 33 2.98 14.38 2.57
N ILE A 34 2.11 15.36 2.30
CA ILE A 34 0.95 15.18 1.40
C ILE A 34 1.44 14.85 -0.01
N ASN A 35 2.44 15.58 -0.51
CA ASN A 35 2.99 15.34 -1.84
C ASN A 35 3.63 13.95 -1.96
N ILE A 36 4.35 13.48 -0.92
CA ILE A 36 4.88 12.12 -0.86
C ILE A 36 3.76 11.09 -1.01
N SER A 37 2.67 11.23 -0.24
CA SER A 37 1.53 10.31 -0.34
C SER A 37 0.87 10.33 -1.71
N LEU A 38 0.71 11.51 -2.31
CA LEU A 38 0.07 11.66 -3.61
C LEU A 38 0.92 11.03 -4.72
N VAL A 39 2.23 11.32 -4.72
CA VAL A 39 3.19 10.72 -5.66
C VAL A 39 3.24 9.21 -5.47
N SER A 40 3.23 8.73 -4.23
CA SER A 40 3.15 7.30 -3.92
C SER A 40 1.91 6.64 -4.55
N CYS A 41 0.72 7.23 -4.37
CA CYS A 41 -0.52 6.67 -4.94
C CYS A 41 -0.50 6.67 -6.48
N LEU A 42 0.03 7.72 -7.11
CA LEU A 42 0.15 7.80 -8.57
C LEU A 42 1.15 6.77 -9.11
N ALA A 43 2.32 6.64 -8.47
CA ALA A 43 3.32 5.65 -8.84
C ALA A 43 2.80 4.22 -8.63
N MET A 44 2.06 3.98 -7.55
CA MET A 44 1.41 2.71 -7.27
C MET A 44 0.37 2.37 -8.35
N LEU A 45 -0.50 3.33 -8.73
CA LEU A 45 -1.47 3.14 -9.80
C LEU A 45 -0.79 2.84 -11.15
N ALA A 46 0.26 3.59 -11.51
CA ALA A 46 1.02 3.34 -12.72
C ALA A 46 1.66 1.94 -12.71
N SER A 47 2.24 1.51 -11.56
CA SER A 47 2.81 0.18 -11.40
C SER A 47 1.76 -0.93 -11.52
N ALA A 48 0.56 -0.74 -10.96
CA ALA A 48 -0.54 -1.69 -11.04
C ALA A 48 -1.07 -1.83 -12.47
N ILE A 49 -1.20 -0.73 -13.22
CA ILE A 49 -1.60 -0.75 -14.64
C ILE A 49 -0.56 -1.46 -15.49
N ALA A 50 0.73 -1.17 -15.27
CA ALA A 50 1.82 -1.84 -15.97
C ALA A 50 1.84 -3.35 -15.67
N LEU A 51 1.59 -3.75 -14.42
CA LEU A 51 1.52 -5.15 -14.02
C LEU A 51 0.31 -5.84 -14.65
N MET A 52 -0.86 -5.19 -14.67
CA MET A 52 -2.07 -5.70 -15.34
C MET A 52 -1.85 -5.95 -16.83
N ALA A 53 -1.15 -5.07 -17.53
CA ALA A 53 -0.80 -5.26 -18.92
C ALA A 53 0.08 -6.51 -19.13
N ARG A 54 1.02 -6.76 -18.19
CA ARG A 54 1.94 -7.91 -18.25
C ARG A 54 1.25 -9.25 -18.06
N VAL A 55 0.26 -9.33 -17.17
CA VAL A 55 -0.48 -10.57 -16.87
C VAL A 55 -1.77 -10.73 -17.69
N SER A 56 -1.99 -9.83 -18.66
CA SER A 56 -3.23 -9.76 -19.45
C SER A 56 -3.43 -10.98 -20.38
N ASP A 57 -2.33 -11.60 -20.79
CA ASP A 57 -2.27 -12.82 -21.61
C ASP A 57 -2.50 -14.11 -20.79
N GLY A 58 -2.71 -14.00 -19.48
CA GLY A 58 -2.87 -15.13 -18.57
C GLY A 58 -1.57 -15.63 -17.96
N THR A 59 -0.44 -14.95 -18.21
CA THR A 59 0.82 -15.27 -17.51
C THR A 59 0.70 -15.03 -16.01
N ILE A 60 1.31 -15.92 -15.23
CA ILE A 60 1.44 -15.79 -13.78
C ILE A 60 2.90 -15.45 -13.49
N LEU A 61 3.14 -14.31 -12.85
CA LEU A 61 4.47 -13.86 -12.48
C LEU A 61 4.74 -14.22 -11.02
N ALA A 62 5.78 -15.02 -10.76
CA ALA A 62 6.28 -15.30 -9.43
C ALA A 62 7.58 -14.51 -9.20
N TYR A 63 7.62 -13.73 -8.12
CA TYR A 63 8.76 -12.90 -7.74
C TYR A 63 9.26 -13.31 -6.36
N GLU A 64 10.46 -13.89 -6.32
CA GLU A 64 11.13 -14.28 -5.08
C GLU A 64 11.87 -13.09 -4.49
N LEU A 65 11.45 -12.64 -3.30
CA LEU A 65 12.07 -11.52 -2.63
C LEU A 65 13.45 -11.94 -2.08
N GLY A 66 14.50 -11.25 -2.53
CA GLY A 66 15.86 -11.48 -2.03
C GLY A 66 16.52 -12.77 -2.50
N ALA A 67 15.98 -13.42 -3.55
CA ALA A 67 16.48 -14.69 -4.10
C ALA A 67 16.54 -15.84 -3.08
N TRP A 68 15.71 -15.78 -2.02
CA TRP A 68 15.50 -16.88 -1.11
C TRP A 68 14.44 -17.81 -1.72
N PRO A 69 14.77 -19.07 -2.03
CA PRO A 69 13.80 -19.98 -2.62
C PRO A 69 12.71 -20.32 -1.60
N ALA A 70 11.52 -20.64 -2.11
CA ALA A 70 10.46 -21.25 -1.30
C ALA A 70 10.98 -22.51 -0.58
N PRO A 71 10.54 -22.82 0.65
CA PRO A 71 9.37 -22.27 1.36
C PRO A 71 9.68 -21.12 2.35
N PHE A 72 10.94 -20.71 2.51
CA PHE A 72 11.32 -19.72 3.54
C PHE A 72 11.39 -18.28 3.01
N GLY A 73 11.41 -18.09 1.68
CA GLY A 73 11.39 -16.78 1.04
C GLY A 73 9.99 -16.20 0.89
N ILE A 74 9.89 -14.87 0.79
CA ILE A 74 8.64 -14.18 0.44
C ILE A 74 8.46 -14.27 -1.07
N VAL A 75 7.40 -14.93 -1.52
CA VAL A 75 7.08 -15.05 -2.95
C VAL A 75 5.84 -14.21 -3.25
N LEU A 76 6.02 -13.21 -4.12
CA LEU A 76 4.91 -12.42 -4.65
C LEU A 76 4.44 -13.05 -5.95
N VAL A 77 3.18 -13.48 -6.00
CA VAL A 77 2.51 -14.06 -7.15
C VAL A 77 1.54 -13.03 -7.70
N ALA A 78 1.79 -12.58 -8.93
CA ALA A 78 0.90 -11.70 -9.66
C ALA A 78 0.23 -12.49 -10.79
N ASP A 79 -1.05 -12.75 -10.63
CA ASP A 79 -1.94 -13.20 -11.69
C ASP A 79 -2.87 -12.06 -12.13
N ARG A 80 -3.77 -12.35 -13.07
CA ARG A 80 -4.73 -11.37 -13.59
C ARG A 80 -5.71 -10.86 -12.53
N LEU A 81 -6.09 -11.69 -11.55
CA LEU A 81 -7.00 -11.30 -10.48
C LEU A 81 -6.30 -10.35 -9.51
N ALA A 82 -5.11 -10.70 -9.03
CA ALA A 82 -4.29 -9.87 -8.17
C ALA A 82 -3.99 -8.52 -8.83
N ALA A 83 -3.60 -8.51 -10.11
CA ALA A 83 -3.35 -7.26 -10.84
C ALA A 83 -4.61 -6.39 -10.97
N MET A 84 -5.78 -6.98 -11.22
CA MET A 84 -7.05 -6.25 -11.25
C MET A 84 -7.39 -5.65 -9.88
N MET A 85 -7.19 -6.41 -8.79
CA MET A 85 -7.39 -5.95 -7.42
C MET A 85 -6.45 -4.81 -7.04
N LEU A 86 -5.18 -4.85 -7.49
CA LEU A 86 -4.21 -3.77 -7.28
C LEU A 86 -4.61 -2.49 -8.01
N VAL A 87 -5.10 -2.58 -9.26
CA VAL A 87 -5.58 -1.40 -10.01
C VAL A 87 -6.80 -0.79 -9.31
N LEU A 88 -7.74 -1.62 -8.87
CA LEU A 88 -8.93 -1.18 -8.13
C LEU A 88 -8.52 -0.48 -6.83
N ALA A 89 -7.67 -1.11 -6.03
CA ALA A 89 -7.19 -0.56 -4.77
C ALA A 89 -6.44 0.76 -4.97
N ALA A 90 -5.54 0.85 -5.96
CA ALA A 90 -4.79 2.07 -6.25
C ALA A 90 -5.69 3.23 -6.70
N THR A 91 -6.72 2.94 -7.51
CA THR A 91 -7.69 3.94 -7.95
C THR A 91 -8.50 4.47 -6.77
N LEU A 92 -9.04 3.57 -5.94
CA LEU A 92 -9.80 3.94 -4.74
C LEU A 92 -8.92 4.69 -3.74
N ALA A 93 -7.67 4.27 -3.57
CA ALA A 93 -6.71 4.93 -2.69
C ALA A 93 -6.46 6.37 -3.10
N LEU A 94 -6.25 6.62 -4.40
CA LEU A 94 -6.03 7.96 -4.93
C LEU A 94 -7.26 8.86 -4.68
N ILE A 95 -8.47 8.35 -4.96
CA ILE A 95 -9.72 9.08 -4.72
C ILE A 95 -9.90 9.37 -3.22
N ALA A 96 -9.70 8.37 -2.36
CA ALA A 96 -9.83 8.51 -0.92
C ALA A 96 -8.83 9.51 -0.33
N LEU A 97 -7.57 9.49 -0.80
CA LEU A 97 -6.54 10.43 -0.40
C LEU A 97 -6.90 11.86 -0.81
N LEU A 98 -7.31 12.07 -2.07
CA LEU A 98 -7.73 13.38 -2.57
C LEU A 98 -8.92 13.92 -1.77
N HIS A 99 -9.93 13.07 -1.54
CA HIS A 99 -11.08 13.43 -0.72
C HIS A 99 -10.65 13.83 0.70
N ALA A 100 -9.77 13.05 1.35
CA ALA A 100 -9.29 13.35 2.70
C ALA A 100 -8.52 14.68 2.78
N VAL A 101 -7.72 15.01 1.76
CA VAL A 101 -6.96 16.27 1.69
C VAL A 101 -7.89 17.46 1.43
N VAL A 102 -8.84 17.35 0.50
CA VAL A 102 -9.80 18.41 0.14
C VAL A 102 -10.73 18.72 1.31
N THR A 103 -11.30 17.69 1.93
CA THR A 103 -12.18 17.84 3.12
C THR A 103 -11.42 18.16 4.40
N ARG A 104 -10.07 18.20 4.35
CA ARG A 104 -9.19 18.38 5.50
C ARG A 104 -9.38 17.31 6.58
N ALA A 105 -9.94 16.15 6.25
CA ALA A 105 -10.06 15.03 7.16
C ALA A 105 -8.68 14.53 7.63
N ASP A 106 -7.66 14.66 6.77
CA ASP A 106 -6.26 14.36 7.08
C ASP A 106 -5.62 15.31 8.11
N ARG A 107 -6.31 16.40 8.50
CA ARG A 107 -5.88 17.36 9.53
C ARG A 107 -6.20 16.91 10.94
N LYS A 108 -7.07 15.93 11.10
CA LYS A 108 -7.60 15.53 12.41
C LYS A 108 -6.56 14.79 13.27
N GLY A 109 -5.42 14.41 12.70
CA GLY A 109 -4.29 13.85 13.43
C GLY A 109 -3.01 13.85 12.60
N TRP A 110 -1.87 13.65 13.24
CA TRP A 110 -0.57 13.84 12.61
C TRP A 110 -0.13 12.65 11.73
N HIS A 111 -0.72 11.48 11.94
CA HIS A 111 -0.26 10.21 11.36
C HIS A 111 -1.13 9.69 10.20
N PHE A 112 -2.05 10.50 9.65
CA PHE A 112 -2.97 10.05 8.58
C PHE A 112 -2.21 9.45 7.40
N HIS A 113 -1.28 10.21 6.83
CA HIS A 113 -0.57 9.83 5.60
C HIS A 113 0.34 8.60 5.80
N PRO A 114 1.17 8.50 6.86
CA PRO A 114 1.92 7.28 7.14
C PRO A 114 1.04 6.05 7.33
N LEU A 115 -0.03 6.15 8.13
CA LEU A 115 -0.94 5.03 8.37
C LEU A 115 -1.69 4.63 7.10
N PHE A 116 -2.10 5.60 6.27
CA PHE A 116 -2.70 5.34 4.98
C PHE A 116 -1.75 4.59 4.05
N GLN A 117 -0.48 4.98 3.99
CA GLN A 117 0.53 4.26 3.19
C GLN A 117 0.80 2.85 3.74
N PHE A 118 0.90 2.66 5.07
CA PHE A 118 1.03 1.30 5.64
C PHE A 118 -0.19 0.42 5.36
N GLN A 119 -1.39 0.98 5.40
CA GLN A 119 -2.62 0.28 5.04
C GLN A 119 -2.59 -0.19 3.57
N LEU A 120 -2.11 0.65 2.65
CA LEU A 120 -1.93 0.28 1.24
C LEU A 120 -0.85 -0.80 1.05
N MET A 121 0.26 -0.71 1.79
CA MET A 121 1.30 -1.74 1.80
C MET A 121 0.72 -3.10 2.22
N GLY A 122 -0.01 -3.14 3.35
CA GLY A 122 -0.64 -4.37 3.84
C GLY A 122 -1.66 -4.93 2.85
N LEU A 123 -2.55 -4.08 2.33
CA LEU A 123 -3.57 -4.50 1.37
C LEU A 123 -2.97 -5.07 0.07
N ASN A 124 -1.98 -4.36 -0.51
CA ASN A 124 -1.35 -4.79 -1.76
C ASN A 124 -0.52 -6.06 -1.56
N GLY A 125 0.15 -6.20 -0.42
CA GLY A 125 0.88 -7.41 -0.06
C GLY A 125 -0.05 -8.61 0.09
N ALA A 126 -1.22 -8.44 0.69
CA ALA A 126 -2.23 -9.48 0.82
C ALA A 126 -2.78 -9.96 -0.54
N PHE A 127 -2.87 -9.08 -1.55
CA PHE A 127 -3.26 -9.48 -2.90
C PHE A 127 -2.16 -10.22 -3.67
N LEU A 128 -0.90 -9.98 -3.35
CA LEU A 128 0.25 -10.50 -4.08
C LEU A 128 0.92 -11.69 -3.41
N THR A 129 0.65 -11.99 -2.14
CA THR A 129 1.34 -13.08 -1.45
C THR A 129 0.94 -14.46 -1.96
N GLY A 130 1.93 -15.34 -2.14
CA GLY A 130 1.73 -16.74 -2.52
C GLY A 130 1.52 -17.71 -1.35
N ASP A 131 1.68 -17.26 -0.11
CA ASP A 131 1.60 -18.11 1.09
C ASP A 131 0.80 -17.48 2.24
N LEU A 132 0.30 -18.34 3.13
CA LEU A 132 -0.57 -17.97 4.25
C LEU A 132 0.15 -17.23 5.37
N PHE A 133 1.46 -17.46 5.55
CA PHE A 133 2.22 -16.80 6.60
C PHE A 133 2.41 -15.32 6.27
N ASN A 134 2.88 -15.01 5.06
CA ASN A 134 2.99 -13.64 4.57
C ASN A 134 1.62 -12.97 4.44
N LEU A 135 0.57 -13.72 4.06
CA LEU A 135 -0.80 -13.23 4.11
C LEU A 135 -1.18 -12.73 5.51
N PHE A 136 -0.94 -13.55 6.54
CA PHE A 136 -1.17 -13.15 7.93
C PHE A 136 -0.38 -11.88 8.29
N VAL A 137 0.91 -11.81 7.96
CA VAL A 137 1.74 -10.63 8.23
C VAL A 137 1.17 -9.37 7.56
N PHE A 138 0.76 -9.46 6.30
CA PHE A 138 0.15 -8.34 5.59
C PHE A 138 -1.21 -7.93 6.17
N PHE A 139 -2.02 -8.89 6.61
CA PHE A 139 -3.27 -8.62 7.33
C PHE A 139 -3.04 -7.90 8.66
N GLU A 140 -2.03 -8.30 9.44
CA GLU A 140 -1.71 -7.62 10.70
C GLU A 140 -1.26 -6.17 10.46
N VAL A 141 -0.41 -5.93 9.46
CA VAL A 141 -0.02 -4.57 9.07
C VAL A 141 -1.23 -3.74 8.64
N LEU A 142 -2.11 -4.32 7.82
CA LEU A 142 -3.36 -3.71 7.38
C LEU A 142 -4.27 -3.36 8.56
N LEU A 143 -4.46 -4.29 9.51
CA LEU A 143 -5.32 -4.13 10.68
C LEU A 143 -4.80 -3.06 11.63
N ILE A 144 -3.51 -3.11 11.98
CA ILE A 144 -2.88 -2.11 12.85
C ILE A 144 -3.01 -0.70 12.24
N ALA A 145 -2.76 -0.57 10.92
CA ALA A 145 -2.93 0.68 10.22
C ALA A 145 -4.39 1.16 10.20
N SER A 146 -5.34 0.25 9.97
CA SER A 146 -6.78 0.51 9.95
C SER A 146 -7.29 0.98 11.32
N TYR A 147 -6.89 0.30 12.39
CA TYR A 147 -7.21 0.71 13.77
C TYR A 147 -6.60 2.09 14.07
N GLY A 148 -5.36 2.33 13.66
CA GLY A 148 -4.73 3.65 13.79
C GLY A 148 -5.50 4.76 13.06
N LEU A 149 -6.02 4.50 11.85
CA LEU A 149 -6.85 5.44 11.08
C LEU A 149 -8.27 5.59 11.65
N MET A 150 -8.82 4.55 12.26
CA MET A 150 -10.12 4.62 12.92
C MET A 150 -10.07 5.45 14.20
N LEU A 151 -8.99 5.33 14.97
CA LEU A 151 -8.75 6.15 16.17
C LEU A 151 -8.26 7.57 15.84
N HIS A 152 -7.95 7.83 14.56
CA HIS A 152 -7.57 9.15 14.08
C HIS A 152 -8.66 10.20 14.35
N GLY A 153 -8.29 11.33 14.93
CA GLY A 153 -9.21 12.46 15.20
C GLY A 153 -9.76 12.59 16.62
N GLN A 154 -9.28 11.80 17.58
CA GLN A 154 -9.41 12.02 19.04
C GLN A 154 -10.83 12.42 19.55
N GLY A 155 -11.90 11.92 18.93
CA GLY A 155 -13.25 12.06 19.46
C GLY A 155 -13.57 10.94 20.46
N PRO A 156 -14.16 11.20 21.64
CA PRO A 156 -14.50 10.17 22.63
C PRO A 156 -15.44 9.07 22.07
N ALA A 157 -16.19 9.37 21.02
CA ALA A 157 -17.01 8.39 20.31
C ALA A 157 -16.19 7.36 19.50
N ARG A 158 -14.97 7.70 19.02
CA ARG A 158 -14.13 6.79 18.23
C ARG A 158 -13.28 5.85 19.09
N LEU A 159 -12.94 6.26 20.31
CA LEU A 159 -12.25 5.41 21.30
C LEU A 159 -13.13 4.25 21.80
N LYS A 160 -14.45 4.34 21.68
CA LYS A 160 -15.39 3.26 22.02
C LYS A 160 -15.63 2.25 20.88
N ALA A 161 -15.18 2.57 19.66
CA ALA A 161 -15.46 1.79 18.46
C ALA A 161 -14.27 0.95 17.96
N GLY A 162 -13.07 1.16 18.52
CA GLY A 162 -11.89 0.32 18.29
C GLY A 162 -11.62 -0.56 19.48
#